data_AF-A0A151JMR3-F1
#
_entry.id   AF-A0A151JMR3-F1
#
_cell.length_a   1.000
_cell.length_b   1.000
_cell.length_c   1.000
_cell.angle_alpha   90.00
_cell.angle_beta   90.00
_cell.angle_gamma   90.00
#
_symmetry.space_group_name_H-M   'P 1'
#
loop_
_entity.id
_entity.type
_entity.pdbx_description
1 polymer ?
#
loop_
_entity_poly.entity_id
_entity_poly.type
_entity_poly.pdbx_seq_one_letter_code
_entity_poly.pdbx_strand_id
1 'polypeptide(L)'
;MIAAFEKQPWVCTTADIWSANNKSYLGITCHYINENYQRKSYMLACKRIMFAHTHSVIANALYEVHKEYNLKLKVVGTITDNAANFAKVFQVFQTEQSVSLLDELDDPEANIVTIDLESNLDDESEVNLPKQFRCIAHTLNLLASHDSLKAQNDQSYCKIYTSTFRKATDI
;
A
#
# COMPACT_ATOMS: atom_id res chain seq x y z
N MET A 1 23.35 -3.97 -6.87
CA MET A 1 22.46 -4.20 -5.70
C MET A 1 22.83 -3.19 -4.63
N ILE A 2 21.87 -2.52 -3.98
CA ILE A 2 22.19 -1.66 -2.83
C ILE A 2 22.44 -2.58 -1.63
N ALA A 3 23.65 -2.56 -1.08
CA ALA A 3 24.06 -3.39 0.06
C ALA A 3 23.13 -3.31 1.28
N ALA A 4 22.34 -2.23 1.38
CA ALA A 4 21.33 -2.03 2.42
C ALA A 4 20.22 -3.09 2.41
N PHE A 5 19.79 -3.59 1.24
CA PHE A 5 18.65 -4.51 1.13
C PHE A 5 19.04 -5.99 1.18
N GLU A 6 20.31 -6.32 0.94
CA GLU A 6 20.81 -7.70 0.97
C GLU A 6 20.55 -8.37 2.33
N LYS A 7 20.85 -7.64 3.40
CA LYS A 7 20.71 -8.10 4.79
C LYS A 7 19.28 -8.11 5.32
N GLN A 8 18.33 -7.51 4.60
CA GLN A 8 16.95 -7.41 5.08
C GLN A 8 16.15 -8.60 4.57
N PRO A 9 15.55 -9.42 5.45
CA PRO A 9 14.69 -10.53 5.03
C PRO A 9 13.36 -10.03 4.49
N TRP A 10 12.82 -8.97 5.09
CA TRP A 10 11.49 -8.44 4.80
C TRP A 10 11.53 -6.92 4.66
N VAL A 11 10.79 -6.40 3.68
CA VAL A 11 10.61 -4.97 3.45
C VAL A 11 9.14 -4.70 3.12
N CYS A 12 8.71 -3.44 3.21
CA CYS A 12 7.47 -2.97 2.61
C CYS A 12 7.75 -1.82 1.66
N THR A 13 6.86 -1.58 0.70
CA THR A 13 6.99 -0.45 -0.21
C THR A 13 5.79 0.48 -0.09
N THR A 14 5.99 1.77 -0.31
CA THR A 14 4.89 2.70 -0.56
C THR A 14 4.98 3.12 -2.02
N ALA A 15 3.86 3.15 -2.73
CA ALA A 15 3.80 3.71 -4.07
C ALA A 15 2.76 4.83 -4.14
N ASP A 16 3.14 5.92 -4.79
CA ASP A 16 2.29 7.09 -4.97
C ASP A 16 2.32 7.54 -6.43
N ILE A 17 1.17 7.99 -6.93
CA ILE A 17 1.04 8.57 -8.26
C ILE A 17 0.45 9.96 -8.12
N TRP A 18 1.22 10.96 -8.54
CA TRP A 18 0.76 12.34 -8.55
C TRP A 18 0.94 12.96 -9.94
N SER A 19 0.14 14.01 -10.18
CA SER A 19 0.27 14.83 -11.38
C SER A 19 0.94 16.16 -11.04
N ALA A 20 1.91 16.57 -11.86
CA ALA A 20 2.57 17.86 -11.79
C ALA A 20 2.86 18.36 -13.22
N ASN A 21 2.55 19.63 -13.52
CA ASN A 21 2.79 20.24 -14.84
C ASN A 21 2.25 19.40 -16.02
N ASN A 22 0.99 18.94 -15.91
CA ASN A 22 0.32 18.07 -16.90
C ASN A 22 1.07 16.76 -17.21
N LYS A 23 1.85 16.26 -16.25
CA LYS A 23 2.58 15.00 -16.32
C LYS A 23 2.31 14.20 -15.06
N SER A 24 2.32 12.89 -15.19
CA SER A 24 2.14 11.99 -14.05
C SER A 24 3.44 11.28 -13.70
N TYR A 25 3.66 11.09 -12.41
CA TYR A 25 4.85 10.52 -11.85
C TYR A 25 4.48 9.40 -10.89
N LEU A 26 5.25 8.32 -10.91
CA LEU A 26 5.18 7.21 -9.97
C LEU A 26 6.42 7.26 -9.08
N GLY A 27 6.18 7.47 -7.79
CA GLY A 27 7.18 7.32 -6.75
C GLY A 27 7.04 5.96 -6.08
N ILE A 28 8.15 5.27 -5.84
CA ILE A 28 8.19 4.03 -5.06
C ILE A 28 9.28 4.18 -4.00
N THR A 29 8.92 3.98 -2.74
CA THR A 29 9.83 4.03 -1.60
C THR A 29 9.80 2.69 -0.89
N CYS A 30 10.97 2.16 -0.53
CA CYS A 30 11.14 0.96 0.28
C CYS A 30 11.37 1.35 1.74
N HIS A 31 10.77 0.60 2.65
CA HIS A 31 10.91 0.77 4.09
C HIS A 31 11.22 -0.56 4.77
N TYR A 32 12.09 -0.52 5.76
CA TYR A 32 12.37 -1.65 6.65
C TYR A 32 12.77 -1.13 8.04
N ILE A 33 12.75 -2.01 9.03
CA ILE A 33 13.23 -1.73 10.39
C ILE A 33 14.58 -2.42 10.53
N ASN A 34 15.63 -1.67 10.89
CA ASN A 34 16.96 -2.24 11.09
C ASN A 34 17.11 -2.89 12.48
N GLU A 35 18.27 -3.50 12.74
CA GLU A 35 18.63 -4.15 14.01
C GLU A 35 18.52 -3.22 15.25
N ASN A 36 18.58 -1.90 15.05
CA ASN A 36 18.43 -0.90 16.10
C ASN A 36 16.98 -0.40 16.26
N TYR A 37 15.99 -1.12 15.72
CA TYR A 37 14.57 -0.75 15.71
C TYR A 37 14.28 0.61 15.03
N GLN A 38 15.16 1.05 14.13
CA GLN A 38 14.97 2.28 13.38
C GLN A 38 14.38 1.98 12.02
N ARG A 39 13.26 2.64 11.69
CA ARG A 39 12.74 2.66 10.33
C ARG A 39 13.72 3.36 9.40
N LYS A 40 14.15 2.66 8.35
CA LYS A 40 14.88 3.23 7.22
C LYS A 40 13.97 3.33 6.02
N SER A 41 14.23 4.28 5.14
CA SER A 41 13.38 4.58 3.99
C SER A 41 14.26 5.01 2.82
N TYR A 42 14.05 4.39 1.66
CA TYR A 42 14.87 4.59 0.48
C TYR A 42 13.97 4.72 -0.75
N MET A 43 14.09 5.82 -1.49
CA MET A 43 13.39 6.00 -2.75
C MET A 43 14.00 5.04 -3.79
N LEU A 44 13.21 4.09 -4.27
CA LEU A 44 13.62 3.13 -5.30
C LEU A 44 13.45 3.71 -6.71
N ALA A 45 12.38 4.47 -6.91
CA ALA A 45 12.03 5.02 -8.20
C ALA A 45 11.26 6.34 -8.08
N CYS A 46 11.50 7.24 -9.02
CA CYS A 46 10.67 8.38 -9.35
C CYS A 46 10.58 8.45 -10.88
N LYS A 47 9.59 7.76 -11.45
CA LYS A 47 9.48 7.53 -12.89
C LYS A 47 8.32 8.35 -13.45
N ARG A 48 8.51 9.00 -14.59
CA ARG A 48 7.41 9.61 -15.35
C ARG A 48 6.62 8.51 -16.04
N ILE A 49 5.31 8.45 -15.82
CA ILE A 49 4.44 7.55 -16.58
C ILE A 49 3.96 8.30 -17.83
N MET A 50 4.35 7.79 -18.99
CA MET A 50 3.94 8.30 -20.30
C MET A 50 2.70 7.52 -20.78
N PHE A 51 1.75 8.21 -21.40
CA PHE A 51 0.50 7.65 -21.95
C PHE A 51 -0.54 7.23 -20.90
N ALA A 52 -1.68 6.68 -21.36
CA ALA A 52 -2.81 6.32 -20.51
C ALA A 52 -2.34 5.45 -19.34
N HIS A 53 -2.75 5.84 -18.12
CA HIS A 53 -2.49 5.13 -16.87
C HIS A 53 -3.24 3.80 -16.82
N THR A 54 -2.97 2.90 -17.77
CA THR A 54 -3.52 1.56 -17.70
C THR A 54 -2.94 0.87 -16.47
N HIS A 55 -3.77 0.08 -15.81
CA HIS A 55 -3.35 -0.70 -14.66
C HIS A 55 -2.16 -1.63 -15.00
N SER A 56 -2.05 -2.10 -16.25
CA SER A 56 -0.89 -2.89 -16.72
C SER A 56 0.43 -2.11 -16.69
N VAL A 57 0.43 -0.84 -17.10
CA VAL A 57 1.66 -0.02 -17.09
C VAL A 57 2.14 0.23 -15.66
N ILE A 58 1.21 0.52 -14.74
CA ILE A 58 1.53 0.73 -13.33
C ILE A 58 2.03 -0.57 -12.68
N ALA A 59 1.36 -1.69 -12.95
CA ALA A 59 1.75 -3.01 -12.43
C ALA A 59 3.17 -3.40 -12.89
N ASN A 60 3.45 -3.25 -14.19
CA ASN A 60 4.78 -3.52 -14.73
C ASN A 60 5.82 -2.59 -14.11
N ALA A 61 5.52 -1.31 -13.93
CA ALA A 61 6.46 -0.37 -13.32
C ALA A 61 6.80 -0.74 -11.86
N LEU A 62 5.80 -1.17 -11.07
CA LEU A 62 6.01 -1.70 -9.71
C LEU A 62 6.86 -2.98 -9.74
N TYR A 63 6.48 -3.95 -10.58
CA TYR A 63 7.16 -5.24 -10.71
C TYR A 63 8.62 -5.08 -11.13
N GLU A 64 8.89 -4.29 -12.17
CA GLU A 64 10.25 -4.05 -12.66
C GLU A 64 11.12 -3.38 -11.61
N VAL A 65 10.59 -2.44 -10.83
CA VAL A 65 11.34 -1.83 -9.73
C VAL A 65 11.62 -2.85 -8.63
N HIS A 66 10.65 -3.68 -8.25
CA HIS A 66 10.92 -4.75 -7.28
C HIS A 66 11.96 -5.77 -7.81
N LYS A 67 11.92 -6.11 -9.10
CA LYS A 67 12.87 -7.01 -9.77
C LYS A 67 14.28 -6.40 -9.82
N GLU A 68 14.40 -5.13 -10.22
CA GLU A 68 15.65 -4.38 -10.33
C GLU A 68 16.45 -4.37 -9.01
N TYR A 69 15.75 -4.27 -7.88
CA TYR A 69 16.36 -4.27 -6.55
C TYR A 69 16.38 -5.65 -5.86
N ASN A 70 15.99 -6.72 -6.57
CA ASN A 70 15.88 -8.08 -6.05
C ASN A 70 15.00 -8.19 -4.78
N LEU A 71 13.87 -7.49 -4.79
CA LEU A 71 12.93 -7.40 -3.68
C LEU A 71 11.68 -8.27 -3.86
N LYS A 72 11.48 -8.91 -5.03
CA LYS A 72 10.23 -9.65 -5.39
C LYS A 72 9.72 -10.57 -4.26
N LEU A 73 10.61 -11.32 -3.62
CA LEU A 73 10.27 -12.26 -2.54
C LEU A 73 10.35 -11.66 -1.13
N LYS A 74 10.85 -10.42 -1.00
CA LYS A 74 11.08 -9.73 0.28
C LYS A 74 9.97 -8.72 0.61
N VAL A 75 9.22 -8.25 -0.40
CA VAL A 75 8.15 -7.26 -0.19
C VAL A 75 6.93 -7.95 0.45
N VAL A 76 6.70 -7.65 1.72
CA VAL A 76 5.52 -8.11 2.48
C VAL A 76 4.23 -7.47 1.97
N GLY A 77 4.33 -6.24 1.48
CA GLY A 77 3.22 -5.54 0.86
C GLY A 77 3.57 -4.15 0.37
N THR A 78 2.69 -3.61 -0.46
CA THR A 78 2.80 -2.27 -1.02
C THR A 78 1.64 -1.40 -0.53
N ILE A 79 1.97 -0.32 0.16
CA ILE A 79 1.03 0.68 0.62
C ILE A 79 0.78 1.66 -0.53
N THR A 80 -0.46 1.84 -0.95
CA THR A 80 -0.84 2.81 -1.98
C THR A 80 -2.03 3.66 -1.55
N ASP A 81 -2.27 4.77 -2.23
CA ASP A 81 -3.51 5.51 -2.02
C ASP A 81 -4.73 4.68 -2.46
N ASN A 82 -5.93 5.16 -2.12
CA ASN A 82 -7.17 4.46 -2.48
C ASN A 82 -7.70 4.89 -3.86
N ALA A 83 -6.85 5.44 -4.73
CA ALA A 83 -7.27 5.86 -6.05
C ALA A 83 -7.66 4.66 -6.92
N ALA A 84 -8.61 4.89 -7.83
CA ALA A 84 -9.13 3.85 -8.72
C ALA A 84 -8.04 3.14 -9.54
N ASN A 85 -6.96 3.85 -9.89
CA ASN A 85 -5.83 3.30 -10.62
C ASN A 85 -5.16 2.17 -9.85
N PHE A 86 -4.77 2.40 -8.58
CA PHE A 86 -4.15 1.37 -7.76
C PHE A 86 -5.15 0.27 -7.38
N ALA A 87 -6.41 0.63 -7.07
CA ALA A 87 -7.44 -0.37 -6.81
C ALA A 87 -7.57 -1.35 -7.99
N LYS A 88 -7.51 -0.86 -9.24
CA LYS A 88 -7.58 -1.72 -10.42
C LYS A 88 -6.32 -2.55 -10.65
N VAL A 89 -5.14 -1.97 -10.37
CA VAL A 89 -3.85 -2.67 -10.45
C VAL A 89 -3.86 -3.90 -9.54
N PHE A 90 -4.13 -3.71 -8.25
CA PHE A 90 -4.06 -4.80 -7.29
C PHE A 90 -5.26 -5.75 -7.38
N GLN A 91 -6.40 -5.32 -7.92
CA GLN A 91 -7.48 -6.26 -8.27
C GLN A 91 -7.03 -7.30 -9.32
N VAL A 92 -6.17 -6.92 -10.26
CA VAL A 92 -5.81 -7.75 -11.42
C VAL A 92 -4.49 -8.50 -11.21
N PHE A 93 -3.51 -7.90 -10.53
CA PHE A 93 -2.13 -8.39 -10.49
C PHE A 93 -1.64 -8.76 -9.08
N GLN A 94 -2.48 -8.68 -8.04
CA GLN A 94 -2.06 -9.07 -6.70
C GLN A 94 -1.95 -10.59 -6.60
N THR A 95 -0.87 -11.08 -6.00
CA THR A 95 -0.75 -12.49 -5.63
C THR A 95 -1.73 -12.81 -4.53
N GLU A 96 -2.48 -13.89 -4.69
CA GLU A 96 -3.06 -14.65 -3.58
C GLU A 96 -1.91 -15.30 -2.80
N GLN A 97 -1.12 -14.49 -2.10
CA GLN A 97 -0.22 -15.02 -1.07
C GLN A 97 -1.13 -15.45 0.08
N SER A 98 -1.27 -16.76 0.27
CA SER A 98 -1.83 -17.38 1.48
C SER A 98 -0.93 -17.04 2.68
N VAL A 99 -0.96 -15.79 3.12
CA VAL A 99 -0.27 -15.33 4.33
C VAL A 99 -1.38 -14.97 5.30
N SER A 100 -1.94 -16.02 5.89
CA SER A 100 -2.86 -16.02 7.03
C SER A 100 -2.08 -15.70 8.33
N LEU A 101 -1.35 -14.58 8.37
CA LEU A 101 -0.44 -14.27 9.49
C LEU A 101 -0.62 -12.89 10.13
N LEU A 102 -1.80 -12.26 10.00
CA LEU A 102 -2.10 -11.03 10.76
C LEU A 102 -3.45 -11.04 11.50
N ASP A 103 -4.28 -12.07 11.32
CA ASP A 103 -5.57 -12.16 12.02
C ASP A 103 -5.51 -13.03 13.30
N GLU A 104 -4.37 -13.69 13.58
CA GLU A 104 -4.22 -14.62 14.73
C GLU A 104 -3.04 -14.26 15.66
N LEU A 105 -2.82 -12.98 15.95
CA LEU A 105 -1.88 -12.57 17.02
C LEU A 105 -2.48 -12.64 18.44
N ASP A 106 -3.65 -13.24 18.59
CA ASP A 106 -4.34 -13.43 19.88
C ASP A 106 -4.35 -14.89 20.36
N ASP A 107 -3.70 -15.83 19.64
CA ASP A 107 -3.59 -17.23 20.05
C ASP A 107 -2.15 -17.60 20.48
N PRO A 108 -1.89 -17.90 21.77
CA PRO A 108 -0.58 -18.28 22.27
C PRO A 108 -0.09 -19.68 21.83
N GLU A 109 -0.86 -20.47 21.08
CA GLU A 109 -0.45 -21.80 20.60
C GLU A 109 -0.14 -21.90 19.09
N ALA A 110 0.01 -20.77 18.38
CA ALA A 110 0.28 -20.80 16.94
C ALA A 110 1.60 -21.52 16.59
N ASN A 111 1.45 -22.71 15.99
CA ASN A 111 2.53 -23.55 15.48
C ASN A 111 3.22 -22.85 14.29
N ILE A 112 4.54 -22.69 14.33
CA ILE A 112 5.30 -22.08 13.24
C ILE A 112 5.24 -23.00 12.01
N VAL A 113 4.38 -22.67 11.04
CA VAL A 113 4.32 -23.38 9.76
C VAL A 113 5.49 -22.94 8.90
N THR A 114 6.39 -23.89 8.61
CA THR A 114 7.47 -23.72 7.64
C THR A 114 6.89 -23.54 6.23
N ILE A 115 7.29 -22.46 5.56
CA ILE A 115 6.90 -22.14 4.18
C ILE A 115 7.57 -23.15 3.25
N ASP A 116 6.77 -23.95 2.54
CA ASP A 116 7.25 -24.79 1.45
C ASP A 116 7.54 -23.90 0.23
N LEU A 117 8.81 -23.85 -0.17
CA LEU A 117 9.40 -22.82 -1.03
C LEU A 117 9.60 -23.32 -2.46
N GLU A 118 8.74 -24.20 -2.98
CA GLU A 118 9.00 -24.94 -4.23
C GLU A 118 8.00 -24.77 -5.39
N SER A 119 7.06 -23.81 -5.34
CA SER A 119 6.11 -23.63 -6.45
C SER A 119 6.12 -22.25 -7.12
N ASN A 120 7.30 -21.66 -7.34
CA ASN A 120 7.45 -20.57 -8.32
C ASN A 120 8.63 -20.87 -9.23
N LEU A 121 8.44 -21.87 -10.09
CA LEU A 121 9.21 -22.02 -11.32
C LEU A 121 9.09 -20.72 -12.12
N ASP A 122 10.21 -20.28 -12.69
CA ASP A 122 10.38 -19.05 -13.46
C ASP A 122 9.48 -18.97 -14.70
N ASP A 123 8.20 -18.67 -14.53
CA ASP A 123 7.41 -18.09 -15.62
C ASP A 123 7.77 -16.60 -15.71
N GLU A 124 8.71 -16.28 -16.60
CA GLU A 124 9.15 -14.93 -16.94
C GLU A 124 8.04 -14.01 -17.51
N SER A 125 6.80 -14.50 -17.62
CA SER A 125 5.72 -13.88 -18.40
C SER A 125 4.58 -13.26 -17.57
N GLU A 126 4.44 -13.57 -16.28
CA GLU A 126 3.31 -13.06 -15.47
C GLU A 126 3.73 -12.06 -14.39
N VAL A 127 3.16 -10.86 -14.47
CA VAL A 127 3.39 -9.75 -13.54
C VAL A 127 2.59 -10.00 -12.28
N ASN A 128 3.29 -10.20 -11.18
CA ASN A 128 2.68 -10.52 -9.90
C ASN A 128 3.14 -9.54 -8.82
N LEU A 129 2.19 -8.93 -8.11
CA LEU A 129 2.40 -7.89 -7.12
C LEU A 129 2.13 -8.40 -5.71
N PRO A 130 2.88 -7.92 -4.71
CA PRO A 130 2.63 -8.26 -3.31
C PRO A 130 1.29 -7.69 -2.82
N LYS A 131 0.87 -8.09 -1.62
CA LYS A 131 -0.38 -7.63 -0.99
C LYS A 131 -0.49 -6.10 -0.98
N GLN A 132 -1.66 -5.58 -1.37
CA GLN A 132 -1.96 -4.15 -1.24
C GLN A 132 -2.35 -3.79 0.19
N PHE A 133 -1.81 -2.68 0.69
CA PHE A 133 -2.33 -1.99 1.86
C PHE A 133 -2.81 -0.58 1.46
N ARG A 134 -3.98 -0.17 1.96
CA ARG A 134 -4.51 1.16 1.65
C ARG A 134 -3.95 2.21 2.59
N CYS A 135 -3.62 3.37 2.04
CA CYS A 135 -3.11 4.50 2.81
C CYS A 135 -4.17 5.02 3.79
N ILE A 136 -3.88 4.93 5.09
CA ILE A 136 -4.77 5.41 6.16
C ILE A 136 -5.02 6.91 6.04
N ALA A 137 -4.01 7.71 5.71
CA ALA A 137 -4.16 9.15 5.58
C ALA A 137 -5.20 9.52 4.50
N HIS A 138 -5.19 8.80 3.38
CA HIS A 138 -6.19 9.00 2.33
C HIS A 138 -7.59 8.59 2.82
N THR A 139 -7.71 7.45 3.51
CA THR A 139 -8.99 7.01 4.11
C THR A 139 -9.52 8.03 5.10
N LEU A 140 -8.68 8.56 6.00
CA LEU A 140 -9.04 9.61 6.95
C LEU A 140 -9.47 10.90 6.24
N ASN A 141 -8.78 11.28 5.18
CA ASN A 141 -9.18 12.41 4.35
C ASN A 141 -10.56 12.19 3.72
N LEU A 142 -10.83 11.00 3.18
CA LEU A 142 -12.15 10.66 2.62
C LEU A 142 -13.26 10.73 3.66
N LEU A 143 -13.00 10.19 4.87
CA LEU A 143 -13.94 10.28 5.99
C LEU A 143 -14.24 11.74 6.35
N ALA A 144 -13.20 12.56 6.48
CA ALA A 144 -13.32 13.95 6.88
C ALA A 144 -13.96 14.85 5.81
N SER A 145 -13.75 14.56 4.51
CA SER A 145 -14.18 15.43 3.41
C SER A 145 -15.46 14.98 2.70
N HIS A 146 -15.71 13.68 2.60
CA HIS A 146 -16.89 13.16 1.88
C HIS A 146 -17.95 12.64 2.84
N ASP A 147 -17.55 11.82 3.82
CA ASP A 147 -18.54 11.13 4.65
C ASP A 147 -19.11 12.06 5.73
N SER A 148 -18.33 13.01 6.24
CA SER A 148 -18.83 14.08 7.09
C SER A 148 -19.92 14.91 6.40
N LEU A 149 -19.74 15.28 5.13
CA LEU A 149 -20.72 16.02 4.33
C LEU A 149 -21.97 15.19 4.05
N LYS A 150 -21.81 13.90 3.73
CA LYS A 150 -22.95 12.99 3.57
C LYS A 150 -23.72 12.83 4.88
N ALA A 151 -23.03 12.69 6.00
CA ALA A 151 -23.64 12.55 7.32
C ALA A 151 -24.44 13.80 7.71
N GLN A 152 -24.05 15.00 7.26
CA GLN A 152 -24.85 16.22 7.44
C GLN A 152 -26.21 16.17 6.71
N ASN A 153 -26.37 15.33 5.69
CA ASN A 153 -27.68 15.12 5.06
C ASN A 153 -28.58 14.16 5.87
N ASP A 154 -28.03 13.41 6.82
CA ASP A 154 -28.79 12.58 7.74
C ASP A 154 -29.36 13.44 8.89
N GLN A 155 -30.69 13.50 8.96
CA GLN A 155 -31.39 14.36 9.93
C GLN A 155 -31.15 13.95 11.39
N SER A 156 -30.89 12.66 11.66
CA SER A 156 -30.60 12.16 12.99
C SER A 156 -29.19 12.55 13.44
N TYR A 157 -28.21 12.39 12.54
CA TYR A 157 -26.83 12.81 12.77
C TYR A 157 -26.74 14.33 12.95
N CYS A 158 -27.37 15.11 12.08
CA CYS A 158 -27.36 16.57 12.14
C CYS A 158 -27.88 17.11 13.47
N LYS A 159 -28.96 16.53 14.01
CA LYS A 159 -29.51 16.92 15.33
C LYS A 159 -28.48 16.71 16.44
N ILE A 160 -27.82 15.56 16.47
CA ILE A 160 -26.80 15.23 17.47
C ILE A 160 -25.57 16.13 17.30
N TYR A 161 -25.10 16.29 16.06
CA TYR A 161 -23.98 17.16 15.70
C TYR A 161 -24.22 18.60 16.17
N THR A 162 -25.33 19.23 15.78
CA THR A 162 -25.65 20.61 16.16
C THR A 162 -25.82 20.75 17.67
N SER A 163 -26.49 19.80 18.34
CA SER A 163 -26.64 19.82 19.81
C SER A 163 -25.29 19.76 20.52
N THR A 164 -24.35 18.95 20.03
CA THR A 164 -23.04 18.73 20.67
C THR A 164 -22.12 19.92 20.42
N PHE A 165 -22.00 20.38 19.18
CA PHE A 165 -21.10 21.48 18.83
C PHE A 165 -21.59 22.84 19.31
N ARG A 166 -22.92 23.07 19.39
CA ARG A 166 -23.47 24.29 19.98
C ARG A 166 -23.04 24.45 21.45
N LYS A 167 -23.06 23.36 22.22
CA LYS A 167 -22.56 23.35 23.61
C LYS A 167 -21.06 23.63 23.74
N ALA A 168 -20.28 23.30 22.71
CA ALA A 168 -18.84 23.54 22.69
C ALA A 168 -18.47 24.97 22.24
N THR A 169 -19.40 25.72 21.65
CA THR A 169 -19.19 27.12 21.24
C THR A 169 -19.65 28.13 22.29
N ASP A 170 -20.38 27.68 23.31
CA ASP A 170 -20.84 28.49 24.44
C ASP A 170 -19.80 28.56 25.60
N ILE A 171 -18.53 28.24 25.33
CA ILE A 171 -17.36 28.35 26.24
C ILE A 171 -16.42 29.43 25.69
#